data_AF-A0A9W9HF32-F1
#
_entry.id   AF-A0A9W9HF32-F1
#
_cell.length_a   1.000
_cell.length_b   1.000
_cell.length_c   1.000
_cell.angle_alpha   90.00
_cell.angle_beta   90.00
_cell.angle_gamma   90.00
#
_symmetry.space_group_name_H-M   'P 1'
#
loop_
_entity.id
_entity.type
_entity.pdbx_description
1 polymer ?
#
loop_
_entity_poly.entity_id
_entity_poly.type
_entity_poly.pdbx_seq_one_letter_code
_entity_poly.pdbx_strand_id
1 'polypeptide(L)'
;MDPSTYTDPQLTYQDRLVIDAIVEPTPSSDDQSNDQPIDKLSVEETVQRLHNLNDPSHVDFDPTVSQFWDTPLLRAALPAPIQKYVLTPYINWAKSVVRYKTDVVMVTHLILYFTTIVPSAAFLYYRFSYLHGILHWLMQLFYCGAFTLMKHQHIHMNGVLAPKFWLFDTLFPYLLDPMHGHTWNSYFYHHIKHHHVEGNGGEDLSTTMYYDRDSIPDFLTYVGRFVFFIWLELPLYFWRKGQFKYAAKCAFWEIGNYVAIYMLYNYVNARATTFVFILPLTVMRLGLMVGNWGQHALVDPADPDSDYLSSITLIDVPSNRFSYNDGYHTSHHLNPRRHWRDHPVAFLEQKDRYAKENALVFRNVDYIFITVNLLRKNYDYLAKCLIPIGDQVNWTHEERVEMLRRRTRKIPRPASKKSK
;
A
#
# COMPACT_ATOMS: atom_id res chain seq x y z
N MET A 1 3.85 -3.54 24.93
CA MET A 1 2.43 -3.91 24.78
C MET A 1 2.37 -5.19 23.99
N ASP A 2 1.47 -6.11 24.34
CA ASP A 2 1.32 -7.36 23.61
C ASP A 2 0.59 -7.10 22.28
N PRO A 3 1.20 -7.39 21.12
CA PRO A 3 0.57 -7.12 19.83
C PRO A 3 -0.68 -7.97 19.55
N SER A 4 -0.92 -9.05 20.32
CA SER A 4 -2.10 -9.90 20.16
C SER A 4 -3.38 -9.25 20.69
N THR A 5 -3.27 -8.37 21.68
CA THR A 5 -4.40 -7.74 22.37
C THR A 5 -4.44 -6.22 22.22
N TYR A 6 -3.31 -5.58 21.95
CA TYR A 6 -3.22 -4.13 21.80
C TYR A 6 -4.00 -3.62 20.58
N THR A 7 -4.94 -2.71 20.78
CA THR A 7 -5.60 -1.99 19.68
C THR A 7 -5.08 -0.56 19.65
N ASP A 8 -4.59 -0.09 18.51
CA ASP A 8 -4.04 1.27 18.41
C ASP A 8 -5.16 2.32 18.64
N PRO A 9 -5.07 3.17 19.68
CA PRO A 9 -6.06 4.22 19.90
C PRO A 9 -6.07 5.24 18.76
N GLN A 10 -5.08 5.27 17.89
CA GLN A 10 -5.07 6.13 16.72
C GLN A 10 -5.70 5.47 15.49
N LEU A 11 -6.34 4.30 15.58
CA LEU A 11 -7.00 3.67 14.43
C LEU A 11 -8.02 4.54 13.70
N THR A 12 -8.24 4.26 12.41
CA THR A 12 -9.35 4.88 11.68
C THR A 12 -10.65 4.35 12.28
N TYR A 13 -11.71 5.17 12.27
CA TYR A 13 -13.03 4.71 12.68
C TYR A 13 -13.44 3.43 11.93
N GLN A 14 -13.09 3.32 10.64
CA GLN A 14 -13.34 2.13 9.83
C GLN A 14 -12.54 0.91 10.32
N ASP A 15 -11.25 1.05 10.60
CA ASP A 15 -10.45 -0.06 11.13
C ASP A 15 -10.95 -0.51 12.51
N ARG A 16 -11.39 0.42 13.37
CA ARG A 16 -12.01 0.06 14.65
C ARG A 16 -13.25 -0.78 14.47
N LEU A 17 -14.15 -0.37 13.57
CA LEU A 17 -15.35 -1.14 13.22
C LEU A 17 -15.00 -2.57 12.77
N VAL A 18 -13.97 -2.72 11.93
CA VAL A 18 -13.51 -4.05 11.48
C VAL A 18 -12.93 -4.88 12.62
N ILE A 19 -12.05 -4.28 13.43
CA ILE A 19 -11.43 -4.96 14.58
C ILE A 19 -12.49 -5.44 15.55
N ASP A 20 -13.44 -4.56 15.91
CA ASP A 20 -14.52 -4.91 16.80
C ASP A 20 -15.33 -6.06 16.19
N ALA A 21 -15.70 -6.00 14.90
CA ALA A 21 -16.49 -7.05 14.26
C ALA A 21 -15.82 -8.44 14.22
N ILE A 22 -14.48 -8.54 14.29
CA ILE A 22 -13.78 -9.83 14.14
C ILE A 22 -13.01 -10.32 15.37
N VAL A 23 -12.62 -9.41 16.27
CA VAL A 23 -11.87 -9.75 17.49
C VAL A 23 -12.87 -9.82 18.65
N GLU A 24 -12.89 -10.94 19.35
CA GLU A 24 -13.64 -11.06 20.61
C GLU A 24 -12.93 -10.26 21.72
N PRO A 25 -13.64 -9.50 22.55
CA PRO A 25 -13.02 -8.79 23.65
C PRO A 25 -12.42 -9.80 24.63
N THR A 26 -11.11 -9.70 24.89
CA THR A 26 -10.50 -10.39 26.02
C THR A 26 -11.02 -9.72 27.29
N PRO A 27 -11.62 -10.44 28.26
CA PRO A 27 -11.97 -9.83 29.54
C PRO A 27 -10.68 -9.36 30.22
N SER A 28 -10.51 -8.04 30.39
CA SER A 28 -9.42 -7.49 31.17
C SER A 28 -9.65 -7.85 32.64
N SER A 29 -8.63 -8.38 33.30
CA SER A 29 -8.69 -8.75 34.72
C SER A 29 -8.74 -7.56 35.69
N ASP A 30 -8.68 -6.32 35.18
CA ASP A 30 -8.50 -5.10 36.00
C ASP A 30 -9.56 -4.00 35.80
N ASP A 31 -10.59 -4.19 34.96
CA ASP A 31 -11.63 -3.17 34.79
C ASP A 31 -12.89 -3.49 35.60
N GLN A 32 -12.88 -3.08 36.88
CA GLN A 32 -14.08 -2.82 37.66
C GLN A 32 -14.60 -1.38 37.42
N SER A 33 -14.57 -0.92 36.17
CA SER A 33 -15.26 0.31 35.78
C SER A 33 -16.59 -0.06 35.13
N ASN A 34 -17.65 0.55 35.66
CA ASN A 34 -19.04 0.29 35.33
C ASN A 34 -19.44 0.98 34.01
N ASP A 35 -18.55 0.95 33.01
CA ASP A 35 -18.85 1.44 31.67
C ASP A 35 -19.67 0.37 30.96
N GLN A 36 -20.90 0.73 30.59
CA GLN A 36 -21.78 -0.15 29.83
C GLN A 36 -21.05 -0.63 28.57
N PRO A 37 -21.18 -1.91 28.18
CA PRO A 37 -20.62 -2.36 26.92
C PRO A 37 -21.27 -1.51 25.83
N ILE A 38 -20.45 -0.77 25.08
CA ILE A 38 -20.88 -0.18 23.81
C ILE A 38 -21.48 -1.36 23.03
N ASP A 39 -22.78 -1.31 22.72
CA ASP A 39 -23.46 -2.39 21.99
C ASP A 39 -22.66 -2.69 20.73
N LYS A 40 -21.99 -3.84 20.74
CA LYS A 40 -21.11 -4.28 19.67
C LYS A 40 -21.98 -4.61 18.46
N LEU A 41 -21.78 -3.89 17.36
CA LEU A 41 -22.49 -4.14 16.12
C LEU A 41 -22.24 -5.59 15.65
N SER A 42 -23.28 -6.23 15.12
CA SER A 42 -23.13 -7.46 14.34
C SER A 42 -22.24 -7.22 13.11
N VAL A 43 -21.77 -8.30 12.48
CA VAL A 43 -20.98 -8.20 11.25
C VAL A 43 -21.79 -7.52 10.14
N GLU A 44 -23.07 -7.86 10.03
CA GLU A 44 -24.01 -7.29 9.06
C GLU A 44 -24.23 -5.79 9.29
N GLU A 45 -24.45 -5.38 10.55
CA GLU A 45 -24.57 -3.95 10.90
C GLU A 45 -23.27 -3.19 10.66
N THR A 46 -22.12 -3.83 10.91
CA THR A 46 -20.80 -3.25 10.64
C THR A 46 -20.58 -3.04 9.14
N VAL A 47 -20.89 -4.04 8.32
CA VAL A 47 -20.85 -3.95 6.86
C VAL A 47 -21.75 -2.83 6.37
N GLN A 48 -23.00 -2.76 6.84
CA GLN A 48 -23.92 -1.69 6.46
C GLN A 48 -23.40 -0.31 6.89
N ARG A 49 -22.83 -0.20 8.08
CA ARG A 49 -22.24 1.05 8.58
C ARG A 49 -21.07 1.51 7.70
N LEU A 50 -20.17 0.61 7.31
CA LEU A 50 -19.06 0.92 6.42
C LEU A 50 -19.55 1.34 5.02
N HIS A 51 -20.55 0.66 4.46
CA HIS A 51 -21.21 1.06 3.21
C HIS A 51 -21.80 2.48 3.31
N ASN A 52 -22.51 2.77 4.40
CA ASN A 52 -23.12 4.08 4.64
C ASN A 52 -22.09 5.22 4.70
N LEU A 53 -20.88 4.96 5.23
CA LEU A 53 -19.79 5.95 5.24
C LEU A 53 -19.27 6.25 3.82
N ASN A 54 -19.39 5.30 2.88
CA ASN A 54 -18.91 5.41 1.51
C ASN A 54 -19.97 5.94 0.54
N ASP A 55 -21.26 5.79 0.84
CA ASP A 55 -22.37 6.21 -0.02
C ASP A 55 -22.66 7.73 0.07
N PRO A 56 -22.40 8.53 -0.98
CA PRO A 56 -22.63 9.98 -0.95
C PRO A 56 -24.09 10.42 -0.86
N SER A 57 -25.05 9.50 -0.97
CA SER A 57 -26.47 9.75 -0.81
C SER A 57 -26.96 9.51 0.63
N HIS A 58 -26.18 8.81 1.45
CA HIS A 58 -26.52 8.48 2.82
C HIS A 58 -26.17 9.63 3.78
N VAL A 59 -26.94 9.77 4.88
CA VAL A 59 -26.74 10.83 5.89
C VAL A 59 -25.40 10.70 6.62
N ASP A 60 -24.93 9.46 6.77
CA ASP A 60 -23.66 9.13 7.43
C ASP A 60 -22.43 9.28 6.53
N PHE A 61 -22.61 9.67 5.26
CA PHE A 61 -21.52 9.81 4.33
C PHE A 61 -20.37 10.65 4.90
N ASP A 62 -19.17 10.07 4.95
CA ASP A 62 -18.00 10.74 5.50
C ASP A 62 -16.84 10.70 4.51
N PRO A 63 -16.51 11.81 3.80
CA PRO A 63 -15.36 11.86 2.93
C PRO A 63 -14.08 11.89 3.76
N THR A 64 -13.03 11.20 3.29
CA THR A 64 -11.71 11.25 3.91
C THR A 64 -11.04 12.55 3.48
N VAL A 65 -10.73 13.45 4.42
CA VAL A 65 -10.17 14.77 4.13
C VAL A 65 -8.66 14.83 4.39
N SER A 66 -8.23 14.15 5.45
CA SER A 66 -6.86 14.09 5.96
C SER A 66 -6.53 12.65 6.34
N GLN A 67 -5.25 12.30 6.32
CA GLN A 67 -4.77 11.03 6.87
C GLN A 67 -4.44 11.14 8.36
N PHE A 68 -4.29 12.34 8.92
CA PHE A 68 -3.92 12.50 10.34
C PHE A 68 -5.10 12.44 11.30
N TRP A 69 -6.26 12.90 10.85
CA TRP A 69 -7.48 12.93 11.67
C TRP A 69 -8.66 12.49 10.84
N ASP A 70 -9.46 11.61 11.43
CA ASP A 70 -10.77 11.27 10.90
C ASP A 70 -11.63 12.53 10.85
N THR A 71 -12.42 12.66 9.78
CA THR A 71 -13.18 13.89 9.49
C THR A 71 -14.10 14.32 10.65
N PRO A 72 -14.80 13.43 11.37
CA PRO A 72 -15.59 13.81 12.55
C PRO A 72 -14.73 14.41 13.67
N LEU A 73 -13.54 13.85 13.95
CA LEU A 73 -12.61 14.37 14.96
C LEU A 73 -12.06 15.73 14.54
N LEU A 74 -11.71 15.89 13.26
CA LEU A 74 -11.27 17.17 12.71
C LEU A 74 -12.36 18.25 12.86
N ARG A 75 -13.63 17.91 12.58
CA ARG A 75 -14.76 18.84 12.80
C ARG A 75 -14.90 19.20 14.27
N ALA A 76 -14.85 18.22 15.17
CA ALA A 76 -15.00 18.44 16.61
C ALA A 76 -13.87 19.32 17.18
N ALA A 77 -12.63 19.16 16.69
CA ALA A 77 -11.47 19.91 17.18
C ALA A 77 -11.40 21.36 16.68
N LEU A 78 -12.03 21.69 15.54
CA LEU A 78 -11.92 23.01 14.93
C LEU A 78 -12.97 24.00 15.46
N PRO A 79 -12.61 25.28 15.69
CA PRO A 79 -13.58 26.33 15.99
C PRO A 79 -14.69 26.46 14.94
N ALA A 80 -15.91 26.76 15.37
CA ALA A 80 -17.09 26.88 14.49
C ALA A 80 -16.88 27.82 13.28
N PRO A 81 -16.19 28.98 13.39
CA PRO A 81 -15.91 29.82 12.23
C PRO A 81 -15.02 29.12 11.18
N ILE A 82 -14.02 28.35 11.61
CA ILE A 82 -13.13 27.61 10.70
C ILE A 82 -13.90 26.48 10.01
N GLN A 83 -14.74 25.77 10.76
CA GLN A 83 -15.61 24.74 10.17
C GLN A 83 -16.53 25.31 9.09
N LYS A 84 -17.18 26.44 9.38
CA LYS A 84 -18.18 27.06 8.50
C LYS A 84 -17.57 27.73 7.27
N TYR A 85 -16.47 28.47 7.45
CA TYR A 85 -15.92 29.32 6.39
C TYR A 85 -14.69 28.74 5.68
N VAL A 86 -14.07 27.69 6.22
CA VAL A 86 -12.88 27.06 5.62
C VAL A 86 -13.13 25.59 5.29
N LEU A 87 -13.36 24.75 6.30
CA LEU A 87 -13.41 23.30 6.12
C LEU A 87 -14.59 22.86 5.25
N THR A 88 -15.81 23.31 5.55
CA THR A 88 -17.02 22.90 4.82
C THR A 88 -16.99 23.37 3.36
N PRO A 89 -16.66 24.64 3.05
CA PRO A 89 -16.49 25.08 1.66
C PRO A 89 -15.40 24.29 0.93
N TYR A 90 -14.28 24.01 1.58
CA TYR A 90 -13.20 23.19 1.00
C TYR A 90 -13.68 21.78 0.64
N ILE A 91 -14.32 21.07 1.58
CA ILE A 91 -14.84 19.72 1.34
C ILE A 91 -15.86 19.73 0.18
N ASN A 92 -16.78 20.68 0.17
CA ASN A 92 -17.80 20.78 -0.88
C ASN A 92 -17.20 21.03 -2.26
N TRP A 93 -16.21 21.92 -2.35
CA TRP A 93 -15.47 22.15 -3.58
C TRP A 93 -14.67 20.90 -3.99
N ALA A 94 -13.90 20.32 -3.08
CA ALA A 94 -13.03 19.17 -3.36
C ALA A 94 -13.82 17.94 -3.80
N LYS A 95 -15.02 17.69 -3.23
CA LYS A 95 -15.96 16.65 -3.68
C LYS A 95 -16.38 16.80 -5.15
N SER A 96 -16.33 18.01 -5.70
CA SER A 96 -16.59 18.27 -7.13
C SER A 96 -15.36 18.08 -8.03
N VAL A 97 -14.19 17.90 -7.42
CA VAL A 97 -12.87 17.79 -8.07
C VAL A 97 -12.39 16.34 -8.12
N VAL A 98 -12.58 15.59 -7.05
CA VAL A 98 -12.23 14.16 -6.96
C VAL A 98 -13.13 13.29 -7.83
N ARG A 99 -12.61 12.13 -8.24
CA ARG A 99 -13.37 11.13 -8.99
C ARG A 99 -14.48 10.50 -8.16
N TYR A 100 -14.12 10.05 -6.95
CA TYR A 100 -15.06 9.52 -5.96
C TYR A 100 -15.20 10.53 -4.83
N LYS A 101 -16.43 10.86 -4.44
CA LYS A 101 -16.69 11.89 -3.42
C LYS A 101 -16.04 11.58 -2.06
N THR A 102 -15.72 10.32 -1.79
CA THR A 102 -14.98 9.86 -0.62
C THR A 102 -13.54 10.37 -0.56
N ASP A 103 -12.95 10.73 -1.71
CA ASP A 103 -11.50 10.85 -1.90
C ASP A 103 -10.99 12.28 -1.78
N VAL A 104 -11.62 13.13 -0.98
CA VAL A 104 -11.19 14.54 -0.77
C VAL A 104 -9.69 14.62 -0.43
N VAL A 105 -9.17 13.63 0.30
CA VAL A 105 -7.77 13.42 0.64
C VAL A 105 -6.83 13.38 -0.57
N MET A 106 -7.28 12.92 -1.75
CA MET A 106 -6.47 12.91 -2.97
C MET A 106 -6.18 14.33 -3.45
N VAL A 107 -7.20 15.20 -3.43
CA VAL A 107 -7.02 16.63 -3.74
C VAL A 107 -6.19 17.33 -2.66
N THR A 108 -6.40 17.00 -1.38
CA THR A 108 -5.57 17.53 -0.28
C THR A 108 -4.08 17.26 -0.52
N HIS A 109 -3.73 16.02 -0.88
CA HIS A 109 -2.35 15.65 -1.19
C HIS A 109 -1.81 16.32 -2.45
N LEU A 110 -2.61 16.41 -3.52
CA LEU A 110 -2.17 17.12 -4.73
C LEU A 110 -1.88 18.60 -4.41
N ILE A 111 -2.76 19.29 -3.67
CA ILE A 111 -2.49 20.66 -3.21
C ILE A 111 -1.19 20.71 -2.41
N LEU A 112 -1.00 19.77 -1.48
CA LEU A 112 0.22 19.68 -0.68
C LEU A 112 1.46 19.55 -1.58
N TYR A 113 1.50 18.57 -2.48
CA TYR A 113 2.67 18.31 -3.33
C TYR A 113 3.00 19.48 -4.27
N PHE A 114 1.98 20.11 -4.86
CA PHE A 114 2.17 21.25 -5.76
C PHE A 114 2.51 22.55 -5.03
N THR A 115 2.24 22.66 -3.73
CA THR A 115 2.60 23.83 -2.91
C THR A 115 3.86 23.63 -2.08
N THR A 116 4.37 22.40 -1.95
CA THR A 116 5.60 22.10 -1.19
C THR A 116 6.70 21.47 -2.04
N ILE A 117 6.56 20.20 -2.47
CA ILE A 117 7.61 19.47 -3.20
C ILE A 117 8.01 20.16 -4.49
N VAL A 118 7.03 20.57 -5.32
CA VAL A 118 7.29 21.17 -6.63
C VAL A 118 8.08 22.49 -6.50
N PRO A 119 7.61 23.49 -5.73
CA PRO A 119 8.38 24.73 -5.56
C PRO A 119 9.70 24.50 -4.81
N SER A 120 9.75 23.55 -3.87
CA SER A 120 11.00 23.18 -3.19
C SER A 120 12.03 22.63 -4.17
N ALA A 121 11.64 21.74 -5.09
CA ALA A 121 12.52 21.20 -6.12
C ALA A 121 13.01 22.32 -7.04
N ALA A 122 12.10 23.18 -7.53
CA ALA A 122 12.46 24.32 -8.37
C ALA A 122 13.46 25.26 -7.67
N PHE A 123 13.25 25.53 -6.39
CA PHE A 123 14.16 26.39 -5.62
C PHE A 123 15.53 25.73 -5.37
N LEU A 124 15.62 24.39 -5.22
CA LEU A 124 16.91 23.70 -5.16
C LEU A 124 17.73 23.86 -6.44
N TYR A 125 17.07 23.86 -7.60
CA TYR A 125 17.73 24.11 -8.89
C TYR A 125 18.11 25.58 -9.08
N TYR A 126 17.32 26.52 -8.55
CA TYR A 126 17.63 27.95 -8.59
C TYR A 126 18.76 28.34 -7.62
N ARG A 127 18.69 27.89 -6.37
CA ARG A 127 19.64 28.21 -5.30
C ARG A 127 19.83 27.03 -4.35
N PHE A 128 20.75 26.15 -4.72
CA PHE A 128 21.04 24.96 -3.93
C PHE A 128 21.66 25.29 -2.55
N SER A 129 21.19 24.59 -1.51
CA SER A 129 21.89 24.44 -0.24
C SER A 129 21.69 23.03 0.30
N TYR A 130 22.66 22.49 1.04
CA TYR A 130 22.55 21.13 1.59
C TYR A 130 21.45 21.01 2.64
N LEU A 131 21.26 22.02 3.49
CA LEU A 131 20.17 22.01 4.47
C LEU A 131 18.82 21.90 3.77
N HIS A 132 18.58 22.71 2.74
CA HIS A 132 17.34 22.60 1.96
C HIS A 132 17.24 21.26 1.23
N GLY A 133 18.34 20.75 0.65
CA GLY A 133 18.35 19.44 0.00
C GLY A 133 17.94 18.32 0.96
N ILE A 134 18.49 18.30 2.18
CA ILE A 134 18.15 17.33 3.21
C ILE A 134 16.68 17.47 3.64
N LEU A 135 16.21 18.69 3.92
CA LEU A 135 14.81 18.92 4.31
C LEU A 135 13.83 18.53 3.20
N HIS A 136 14.17 18.81 1.93
CA HIS A 136 13.40 18.38 0.78
C HIS A 136 13.32 16.86 0.69
N TRP A 137 14.44 16.18 0.87
CA TRP A 137 14.47 14.72 0.83
C TRP A 137 13.71 14.07 1.99
N LEU A 138 13.80 14.62 3.22
CA LEU A 138 12.98 14.17 4.35
C LEU A 138 11.48 14.35 4.07
N MET A 139 11.09 15.46 3.44
CA MET A 139 9.71 15.68 3.00
C MET A 139 9.27 14.66 1.94
N GLN A 140 10.13 14.31 0.98
CA GLN A 140 9.86 13.24 0.01
C GLN A 140 9.68 11.88 0.68
N LEU A 141 10.54 11.54 1.65
CA LEU A 141 10.40 10.31 2.45
C LEU A 141 9.05 10.28 3.19
N PHE A 142 8.63 11.41 3.75
CA PHE A 142 7.36 11.49 4.44
C PHE A 142 6.16 11.30 3.49
N TYR A 143 6.24 11.80 2.25
CA TYR A 143 5.15 11.68 1.28
C TYR A 143 5.15 10.39 0.47
N CYS A 144 6.24 9.61 0.47
CA CYS A 144 6.44 8.54 -0.51
C CYS A 144 5.38 7.43 -0.45
N GLY A 145 4.93 7.06 0.76
CA GLY A 145 3.88 6.06 0.95
C GLY A 145 2.56 6.53 0.36
N ALA A 146 2.03 7.64 0.87
CA ALA A 146 0.78 8.24 0.40
C ALA A 146 0.81 8.55 -1.11
N PHE A 147 1.90 9.08 -1.66
CA PHE A 147 1.96 9.33 -3.11
C PHE A 147 1.97 8.03 -3.92
N THR A 148 2.73 7.02 -3.49
CA THR A 148 2.82 5.73 -4.20
C THR A 148 1.46 5.05 -4.24
N LEU A 149 0.71 5.08 -3.14
CA LEU A 149 -0.62 4.47 -3.12
C LEU A 149 -1.68 5.35 -3.79
N MET A 150 -1.55 6.68 -3.82
CA MET A 150 -2.36 7.53 -4.70
C MET A 150 -2.15 7.15 -6.17
N LYS A 151 -0.88 6.96 -6.57
CA LYS A 151 -0.53 6.51 -7.92
C LYS A 151 -1.08 5.12 -8.22
N HIS A 152 -1.01 4.21 -7.26
CA HIS A 152 -1.64 2.88 -7.35
C HIS A 152 -3.15 2.99 -7.62
N GLN A 153 -3.86 3.83 -6.86
CA GLN A 153 -5.28 4.11 -7.13
C GLN A 153 -5.50 4.73 -8.52
N HIS A 154 -4.65 5.68 -8.93
CA HIS A 154 -4.72 6.33 -10.24
C HIS A 154 -4.64 5.33 -11.39
N ILE A 155 -3.69 4.39 -11.35
CA ILE A 155 -3.49 3.42 -12.44
C ILE A 155 -4.55 2.32 -12.47
N HIS A 156 -5.13 1.95 -11.32
CA HIS A 156 -6.21 0.97 -11.25
C HIS A 156 -7.56 1.58 -11.66
N MET A 157 -7.82 2.82 -11.25
CA MET A 157 -9.12 3.49 -11.40
C MET A 157 -9.21 4.44 -12.60
N ASN A 158 -8.16 4.50 -13.42
CA ASN A 158 -8.03 5.41 -14.57
C ASN A 158 -8.14 6.89 -14.16
N GLY A 159 -7.49 7.27 -13.07
CA GLY A 159 -7.50 8.62 -12.54
C GLY A 159 -7.99 8.72 -11.09
N VAL A 160 -7.63 9.83 -10.42
CA VAL A 160 -8.13 10.16 -9.07
C VAL A 160 -9.03 11.41 -9.08
N LEU A 161 -9.03 12.17 -10.18
CA LEU A 161 -9.88 13.34 -10.36
C LEU A 161 -11.08 13.07 -11.26
N ALA A 162 -12.10 13.93 -11.12
CA ALA A 162 -13.30 13.91 -11.92
C ALA A 162 -12.96 14.09 -13.42
N PRO A 163 -13.73 13.49 -14.35
CA PRO A 163 -13.41 13.50 -15.78
C PRO A 163 -13.18 14.88 -16.40
N LYS A 164 -13.82 15.94 -15.89
CA LYS A 164 -13.61 17.33 -16.35
C LYS A 164 -12.17 17.84 -16.12
N PHE A 165 -11.42 17.22 -15.21
CA PHE A 165 -10.02 17.52 -14.91
C PHE A 165 -9.03 16.55 -15.58
N TRP A 166 -9.47 15.77 -16.58
CA TRP A 166 -8.67 14.71 -17.21
C TRP A 166 -7.26 15.16 -17.61
N LEU A 167 -7.09 16.40 -18.08
CA LEU A 167 -5.79 16.90 -18.52
C LEU A 167 -4.81 16.98 -17.35
N PHE A 168 -5.23 17.61 -16.25
CA PHE A 168 -4.40 17.68 -15.05
C PHE A 168 -4.18 16.29 -14.44
N ASP A 169 -5.24 15.48 -14.35
CA ASP A 169 -5.21 14.10 -13.84
C ASP A 169 -4.25 13.21 -14.64
N THR A 170 -4.12 13.44 -15.95
CA THR A 170 -3.19 12.72 -16.83
C THR A 170 -1.75 13.22 -16.67
N LEU A 171 -1.56 14.52 -16.43
CA LEU A 171 -0.24 15.16 -16.49
C LEU A 171 0.49 15.20 -15.15
N PHE A 172 -0.22 15.28 -14.02
CA PHE A 172 0.45 15.39 -12.71
C PHE A 172 1.43 14.23 -12.44
N PRO A 173 1.18 12.96 -12.83
CA PRO A 173 2.14 11.88 -12.59
C PRO A 173 3.44 12.10 -13.36
N TYR A 174 3.41 12.71 -14.55
CA TYR A 174 4.64 12.98 -15.31
C TYR A 174 5.57 13.98 -14.62
N LEU A 175 5.03 14.84 -13.75
CA LEU A 175 5.82 15.74 -12.92
C LEU A 175 6.20 15.08 -11.58
N LEU A 176 5.22 14.50 -10.89
CA LEU A 176 5.38 14.04 -9.52
C LEU A 176 6.04 12.66 -9.42
N ASP A 177 5.89 11.77 -10.41
CA ASP A 177 6.46 10.42 -10.37
C ASP A 177 7.98 10.47 -10.15
N PRO A 178 8.79 11.17 -10.98
CA PRO A 178 10.23 11.19 -10.78
C PRO A 178 10.63 11.85 -9.46
N MET A 179 9.90 12.89 -9.03
CA MET A 179 10.14 13.56 -7.74
C MET A 179 9.87 12.65 -6.53
N HIS A 180 9.06 11.60 -6.68
CA HIS A 180 8.80 10.61 -5.63
C HIS A 180 9.53 9.29 -5.89
N GLY A 181 10.50 9.26 -6.80
CA GLY A 181 11.33 8.10 -7.06
C GLY A 181 10.74 7.04 -7.98
N HIS A 182 9.65 7.36 -8.66
CA HIS A 182 9.09 6.52 -9.71
C HIS A 182 9.65 6.92 -11.08
N THR A 183 10.02 5.94 -11.89
CA THR A 183 10.23 6.18 -13.32
C THR A 183 8.88 6.29 -14.03
N TRP A 184 8.82 7.07 -15.11
CA TRP A 184 7.58 7.33 -15.83
C TRP A 184 6.93 6.02 -16.29
N ASN A 185 5.64 5.83 -16.01
CA ASN A 185 4.85 4.67 -16.44
C ASN A 185 5.39 3.27 -16.07
N SER A 186 6.60 3.10 -15.54
CA SER A 186 7.16 1.77 -15.27
C SER A 186 6.43 1.05 -14.16
N TYR A 187 5.96 1.78 -13.14
CA TYR A 187 5.07 1.22 -12.12
C TYR A 187 3.75 0.70 -12.73
N PHE A 188 3.19 1.37 -13.75
CA PHE A 188 2.00 0.85 -14.44
C PHE A 188 2.31 -0.46 -15.19
N TYR A 189 3.41 -0.52 -15.92
CA TYR A 189 3.79 -1.73 -16.66
C TYR A 189 4.15 -2.88 -15.71
N HIS A 190 4.90 -2.59 -14.65
CA HIS A 190 5.28 -3.58 -13.66
C HIS A 190 4.07 -4.07 -12.84
N HIS A 191 3.24 -3.15 -12.34
CA HIS A 191 2.15 -3.51 -11.44
C HIS A 191 0.95 -4.08 -12.21
N ILE A 192 0.41 -3.33 -13.18
CA ILE A 192 -0.84 -3.69 -13.87
C ILE A 192 -0.64 -4.73 -14.97
N LYS A 193 0.43 -4.58 -15.77
CA LYS A 193 0.64 -5.39 -16.97
C LYS A 193 1.53 -6.61 -16.74
N HIS A 194 2.08 -6.74 -15.54
CA HIS A 194 3.01 -7.81 -15.19
C HIS A 194 2.61 -8.47 -13.85
N HIS A 195 2.75 -7.79 -12.72
CA HIS A 195 2.50 -8.37 -11.38
C HIS A 195 1.07 -8.85 -11.20
N HIS A 196 0.07 -8.05 -11.53
CA HIS A 196 -1.35 -8.46 -11.48
C HIS A 196 -1.72 -9.55 -12.49
N VAL A 197 -0.95 -9.68 -13.58
CA VAL A 197 -1.18 -10.73 -14.58
C VAL A 197 -0.61 -12.06 -14.09
N GLU A 198 0.53 -12.02 -13.40
CA GLU A 198 1.24 -13.21 -12.93
C GLU A 198 0.91 -13.58 -11.48
N GLY A 199 0.31 -12.68 -10.68
CA GLY A 199 -0.22 -12.96 -9.33
C GLY A 199 0.84 -13.33 -8.29
N ASN A 200 2.05 -12.76 -8.36
CA ASN A 200 3.24 -13.25 -7.64
C ASN A 200 3.63 -14.71 -7.98
N GLY A 201 3.03 -15.27 -9.03
CA GLY A 201 3.27 -16.61 -9.55
C GLY A 201 4.63 -16.76 -10.21
N GLY A 202 4.87 -17.94 -10.80
CA GLY A 202 6.22 -18.37 -11.17
C GLY A 202 6.93 -17.53 -12.23
N GLU A 203 6.18 -16.80 -13.05
CA GLU A 203 6.69 -15.92 -14.11
C GLU A 203 6.73 -14.44 -13.69
N ASP A 204 6.30 -14.11 -12.47
CA ASP A 204 6.42 -12.77 -11.92
C ASP A 204 7.91 -12.44 -11.64
N LEU A 205 8.43 -11.40 -12.28
CA LEU A 205 9.78 -10.86 -12.06
C LEU A 205 10.03 -10.42 -10.61
N SER A 206 8.98 -10.09 -9.87
CA SER A 206 8.99 -9.76 -8.44
C SER A 206 8.52 -10.92 -7.55
N THR A 207 8.46 -12.15 -8.07
CA THR A 207 8.08 -13.30 -7.24
C THR A 207 9.07 -13.53 -6.09
N THR A 208 8.53 -13.77 -4.91
CA THR A 208 9.27 -14.15 -3.70
C THR A 208 9.39 -15.67 -3.56
N MET A 209 8.62 -16.45 -4.33
CA MET A 209 8.41 -17.87 -4.09
C MET A 209 9.68 -18.71 -4.16
N TYR A 210 10.62 -18.33 -5.03
CA TYR A 210 11.86 -19.05 -5.26
C TYR A 210 12.96 -18.79 -4.23
N TYR A 211 12.66 -18.00 -3.20
CA TYR A 211 13.58 -17.61 -2.14
C TYR A 211 13.12 -18.19 -0.81
N ASP A 212 14.06 -18.49 0.07
CA ASP A 212 13.78 -18.70 1.49
C ASP A 212 13.48 -17.32 2.09
N ARG A 213 12.19 -17.06 2.35
CA ARG A 213 11.64 -15.73 2.66
C ARG A 213 12.00 -15.20 4.06
N ASP A 214 12.81 -15.96 4.80
CA ASP A 214 13.40 -15.62 6.08
C ASP A 214 14.95 -15.62 6.06
N SER A 215 15.54 -15.63 4.87
CA SER A 215 16.99 -15.65 4.63
C SER A 215 17.49 -14.28 4.17
N ILE A 216 18.46 -13.70 4.89
CA ILE A 216 19.07 -12.41 4.52
C ILE A 216 19.78 -12.49 3.16
N PRO A 217 20.61 -13.51 2.84
CA PRO A 217 21.23 -13.63 1.52
C PRO A 217 20.22 -13.67 0.37
N ASP A 218 19.11 -14.38 0.55
CA ASP A 218 18.07 -14.51 -0.47
C ASP A 218 17.32 -13.19 -0.66
N PHE A 219 17.00 -12.51 0.43
CA PHE A 219 16.43 -11.16 0.40
C PHE A 219 17.34 -10.17 -0.33
N LEU A 220 18.64 -10.16 -0.03
CA LEU A 220 19.60 -9.28 -0.71
C LEU A 220 19.72 -9.64 -2.21
N THR A 221 19.65 -10.93 -2.56
CA THR A 221 19.65 -11.38 -3.95
C THR A 221 18.40 -10.90 -4.68
N TYR A 222 17.23 -11.02 -4.06
CA TYR A 222 15.95 -10.55 -4.58
C TYR A 222 15.95 -9.03 -4.81
N VAL A 223 16.31 -8.24 -3.78
CA VAL A 223 16.36 -6.77 -3.87
C VAL A 223 17.40 -6.33 -4.89
N GLY A 224 18.61 -6.91 -4.83
CA GLY A 224 19.70 -6.58 -5.75
C GLY A 224 19.31 -6.83 -7.21
N ARG A 225 18.69 -7.98 -7.50
CA ARG A 225 18.22 -8.30 -8.85
C ARG A 225 17.26 -7.23 -9.37
N PHE A 226 16.26 -6.87 -8.57
CA PHE A 226 15.30 -5.84 -8.98
C PHE A 226 15.97 -4.49 -9.21
N VAL A 227 16.77 -4.01 -8.25
CA VAL A 227 17.41 -2.69 -8.32
C VAL A 227 18.26 -2.55 -9.58
N PHE A 228 19.05 -3.58 -9.92
CA PHE A 228 20.03 -3.51 -11.02
C PHE A 228 19.48 -3.95 -12.37
N PHE A 229 18.51 -4.86 -12.44
CA PHE A 229 18.11 -5.50 -13.70
C PHE A 229 16.67 -5.25 -14.13
N ILE A 230 15.77 -4.74 -13.27
CA ILE A 230 14.35 -4.63 -13.64
C ILE A 230 14.10 -3.75 -14.88
N TRP A 231 14.92 -2.70 -15.05
CA TRP A 231 14.84 -1.78 -16.18
C TRP A 231 15.02 -2.49 -17.54
N LEU A 232 15.70 -3.65 -17.53
CA LEU A 232 15.92 -4.51 -18.69
C LEU A 232 15.01 -5.73 -18.69
N GLU A 233 14.84 -6.40 -17.54
CA GLU A 233 14.06 -7.64 -17.44
C GLU A 233 12.59 -7.43 -17.78
N LEU A 234 11.98 -6.31 -17.37
CA LEU A 234 10.57 -6.05 -17.62
C LEU A 234 10.25 -5.84 -19.12
N PRO A 235 10.98 -5.01 -19.88
CA PRO A 235 10.83 -4.97 -21.34
C PRO A 235 11.08 -6.32 -22.01
N LEU A 236 12.08 -7.08 -21.58
CA LEU A 236 12.38 -8.40 -22.14
C LEU A 236 11.29 -9.43 -21.84
N TYR A 237 10.66 -9.37 -20.67
CA TYR A 237 9.50 -10.18 -20.33
C TYR A 237 8.37 -9.95 -21.35
N PHE A 238 8.00 -8.70 -21.60
CA PHE A 238 6.97 -8.36 -22.59
C PHE A 238 7.36 -8.81 -23.99
N TRP A 239 8.63 -8.67 -24.36
CA TRP A 239 9.14 -9.13 -25.65
C TRP A 239 8.97 -10.65 -25.82
N ARG A 240 9.38 -11.43 -24.82
CA ARG A 240 9.28 -12.91 -24.84
C ARG A 240 7.83 -13.39 -24.91
N LYS A 241 6.88 -12.66 -24.32
CA LYS A 241 5.43 -12.94 -24.39
C LYS A 241 4.78 -12.41 -25.68
N GLY A 242 5.54 -11.89 -26.64
CA GLY A 242 5.03 -11.35 -27.91
C GLY A 242 4.33 -9.99 -27.78
N GLN A 243 4.41 -9.34 -26.61
CA GLN A 243 3.76 -8.06 -26.30
C GLN A 243 4.66 -6.87 -26.67
N PHE A 244 5.10 -6.82 -27.94
CA PHE A 244 6.13 -5.88 -28.41
C PHE A 244 5.82 -4.40 -28.14
N LYS A 245 4.53 -4.02 -28.19
CA LYS A 245 4.09 -2.66 -27.85
C LYS A 245 4.39 -2.30 -26.40
N TYR A 246 4.17 -3.21 -25.46
CA TYR A 246 4.48 -2.98 -24.05
C TYR A 246 5.98 -3.02 -23.80
N ALA A 247 6.71 -3.93 -24.46
CA ALA A 247 8.17 -3.95 -24.40
C ALA A 247 8.78 -2.60 -24.82
N ALA A 248 8.38 -2.08 -25.99
CA ALA A 248 8.89 -0.81 -26.51
C ALA A 248 8.52 0.38 -25.62
N LYS A 249 7.27 0.45 -25.12
CA LYS A 249 6.85 1.53 -24.23
C LYS A 249 7.56 1.48 -22.89
N CYS A 250 7.68 0.31 -22.28
CA CYS A 250 8.38 0.13 -21.02
C CYS A 250 9.84 0.57 -21.13
N ALA A 251 10.55 0.10 -22.18
CA ALA A 251 11.93 0.51 -22.44
C ALA A 251 12.06 2.02 -22.68
N PHE A 252 11.18 2.60 -23.49
CA PHE A 252 11.18 4.03 -23.78
C PHE A 252 11.07 4.87 -22.51
N TRP A 253 10.11 4.57 -21.64
CA TRP A 253 9.90 5.38 -20.46
C TRP A 253 11.00 5.22 -19.41
N GLU A 254 11.49 4.00 -19.22
CA GLU A 254 12.55 3.70 -18.26
C GLU A 254 13.88 4.36 -18.69
N ILE A 255 14.30 4.14 -19.95
CA ILE A 255 15.51 4.75 -20.50
C ILE A 255 15.35 6.27 -20.58
N GLY A 256 14.19 6.76 -21.01
CA GLY A 256 13.90 8.19 -21.07
C GLY A 256 14.03 8.88 -19.72
N ASN A 257 13.60 8.22 -18.64
CA ASN A 257 13.77 8.73 -17.28
C ASN A 257 15.25 8.80 -16.86
N TYR A 258 16.03 7.76 -17.14
CA TYR A 258 17.48 7.78 -16.87
C TYR A 258 18.21 8.83 -17.68
N VAL A 259 17.86 9.01 -18.96
CA VAL A 259 18.42 10.08 -19.79
C VAL A 259 18.06 11.44 -19.20
N ALA A 260 16.81 11.66 -18.77
CA ALA A 260 16.41 12.92 -18.14
C ALA A 260 17.20 13.21 -16.86
N ILE A 261 17.35 12.23 -15.97
CA ILE A 261 18.15 12.35 -14.74
C ILE A 261 19.63 12.63 -15.10
N TYR A 262 20.19 11.89 -16.06
CA TYR A 262 21.55 12.09 -16.53
C TYR A 262 21.77 13.52 -17.06
N MET A 263 20.83 14.03 -17.87
CA MET A 263 20.92 15.37 -18.43
C MET A 263 20.83 16.45 -17.34
N LEU A 264 19.90 16.32 -16.40
CA LEU A 264 19.76 17.25 -15.27
C LEU A 264 21.01 17.24 -14.37
N TYR A 265 21.59 16.05 -14.14
CA TYR A 265 22.78 15.90 -13.32
C TYR A 265 24.01 16.56 -13.94
N ASN A 266 24.29 16.27 -15.23
CA ASN A 266 25.52 16.71 -15.89
C ASN A 266 25.45 18.15 -16.41
N TYR A 267 24.27 18.63 -16.82
CA TYR A 267 24.14 19.90 -17.54
C TYR A 267 23.33 20.98 -16.81
N VAL A 268 22.68 20.66 -15.67
CA VAL A 268 21.89 21.64 -14.91
C VAL A 268 22.43 21.81 -13.49
N ASN A 269 22.24 20.83 -12.62
CA ASN A 269 22.75 20.89 -11.25
C ASN A 269 22.80 19.48 -10.63
N ALA A 270 24.01 18.93 -10.53
CA ALA A 270 24.24 17.61 -9.94
C ALA A 270 23.70 17.49 -8.51
N ARG A 271 23.92 18.51 -7.67
CA ARG A 271 23.55 18.48 -6.25
C ARG A 271 22.03 18.48 -6.08
N ALA A 272 21.32 19.37 -6.78
CA ALA A 272 19.87 19.39 -6.76
C ALA A 272 19.29 18.08 -7.32
N THR A 273 19.84 17.57 -8.43
CA THR A 273 19.40 16.31 -9.05
C THR A 273 19.56 15.11 -8.12
N THR A 274 20.62 15.07 -7.32
CA THR A 274 20.81 14.02 -6.31
C THR A 274 19.66 13.98 -5.31
N PHE A 275 19.31 15.13 -4.72
CA PHE A 275 18.25 15.20 -3.71
C PHE A 275 16.85 15.07 -4.31
N VAL A 276 16.59 15.66 -5.47
CA VAL A 276 15.25 15.69 -6.07
C VAL A 276 14.88 14.38 -6.76
N PHE A 277 15.84 13.68 -7.37
CA PHE A 277 15.55 12.53 -8.24
C PHE A 277 16.31 11.24 -7.88
N ILE A 278 17.63 11.30 -7.67
CA ILE A 278 18.45 10.08 -7.48
C ILE A 278 18.17 9.40 -6.14
N LEU A 279 18.16 10.16 -5.05
CA LEU A 279 17.89 9.63 -3.71
C LEU A 279 16.46 9.07 -3.61
N PRO A 280 15.39 9.78 -4.04
CA PRO A 280 14.04 9.22 -4.08
C PRO A 280 13.94 7.97 -4.94
N LEU A 281 14.54 7.94 -6.14
CA LEU A 281 14.52 6.77 -7.01
C LEU A 281 15.13 5.54 -6.33
N THR A 282 16.25 5.74 -5.64
CA THR A 282 16.94 4.66 -4.92
C THR A 282 16.08 4.16 -3.76
N VAL A 283 15.55 5.07 -2.94
CA VAL A 283 14.69 4.71 -1.80
C VAL A 283 13.43 4.02 -2.26
N MET A 284 12.77 4.52 -3.31
CA MET A 284 11.52 3.95 -3.82
C MET A 284 11.72 2.52 -4.33
N ARG A 285 12.79 2.25 -5.09
CA ARG A 285 13.10 0.88 -5.56
C ARG A 285 13.33 -0.08 -4.40
N LEU A 286 14.06 0.34 -3.38
CA LEU A 286 14.29 -0.48 -2.18
C LEU A 286 12.98 -0.69 -1.42
N GLY A 287 12.23 0.38 -1.18
CA GLY A 287 10.97 0.36 -0.43
C GLY A 287 9.92 -0.54 -1.06
N LEU A 288 9.72 -0.46 -2.38
CA LEU A 288 8.79 -1.33 -3.11
C LEU A 288 9.16 -2.81 -2.97
N MET A 289 10.45 -3.14 -2.99
CA MET A 289 10.89 -4.53 -2.85
C MET A 289 10.80 -5.05 -1.41
N VAL A 290 11.11 -4.21 -0.43
CA VAL A 290 10.89 -4.53 1.00
C VAL A 290 9.41 -4.76 1.28
N GLY A 291 8.53 -3.92 0.70
CA GLY A 291 7.08 -4.03 0.81
C GLY A 291 6.54 -5.29 0.13
N ASN A 292 6.91 -5.52 -1.14
CA ASN A 292 6.49 -6.72 -1.88
C ASN A 292 6.94 -8.01 -1.17
N TRP A 293 8.15 -8.02 -0.60
CA TRP A 293 8.61 -9.15 0.20
C TRP A 293 7.66 -9.41 1.38
N GLY A 294 7.30 -8.38 2.14
CA GLY A 294 6.39 -8.51 3.28
C GLY A 294 4.99 -8.96 2.87
N GLN A 295 4.49 -8.45 1.74
CA GLN A 295 3.19 -8.81 1.16
C GLN A 295 3.10 -10.27 0.73
N HIS A 296 4.21 -10.84 0.25
CA HIS A 296 4.27 -12.14 -0.39
C HIS A 296 5.28 -13.11 0.26
N ALA A 297 5.66 -12.92 1.53
CA ALA A 297 6.63 -13.80 2.18
C ALA A 297 6.04 -15.12 2.70
N LEU A 298 4.72 -15.19 2.85
CA LEU A 298 4.03 -16.30 3.51
C LEU A 298 3.15 -17.10 2.53
N VAL A 299 3.66 -17.28 1.30
CA VAL A 299 2.98 -18.07 0.26
C VAL A 299 2.83 -19.53 0.71
N ASP A 300 1.61 -20.07 0.64
CA ASP A 300 1.37 -21.49 0.88
C ASP A 300 1.76 -22.33 -0.36
N PRO A 301 2.68 -23.31 -0.23
CA PRO A 301 3.04 -24.18 -1.34
C PRO A 301 1.91 -25.11 -1.81
N ALA A 302 0.81 -25.25 -1.06
CA ALA A 302 -0.32 -26.09 -1.45
C ALA A 302 -1.03 -25.56 -2.71
N ASP A 303 -1.17 -24.24 -2.80
CA ASP A 303 -1.72 -23.56 -3.98
C ASP A 303 -1.12 -22.14 -4.09
N PRO A 304 0.09 -22.02 -4.64
CA PRO A 304 0.85 -20.77 -4.64
C PRO A 304 0.30 -19.70 -5.58
N ASP A 305 -0.60 -20.07 -6.49
CA ASP A 305 -1.22 -19.16 -7.46
C ASP A 305 -2.56 -18.60 -6.94
N SER A 306 -3.07 -19.08 -5.80
CA SER A 306 -4.29 -18.55 -5.16
C SER A 306 -4.01 -17.23 -4.46
N ASP A 307 -4.77 -16.19 -4.78
CA ASP A 307 -4.67 -14.87 -4.13
C ASP A 307 -4.83 -14.95 -2.60
N TYR A 308 -5.65 -15.87 -2.08
CA TYR A 308 -5.83 -16.08 -0.63
C TYR A 308 -4.59 -16.66 0.05
N LEU A 309 -3.78 -17.40 -0.70
CA LEU A 309 -2.64 -18.16 -0.19
C LEU A 309 -1.29 -17.57 -0.61
N SER A 310 -1.29 -16.69 -1.60
CA SER A 310 -0.11 -15.98 -2.09
C SER A 310 0.05 -14.58 -1.49
N SER A 311 -0.99 -14.05 -0.86
CA SER A 311 -1.03 -12.71 -0.24
C SER A 311 -1.55 -12.75 1.19
N ILE A 312 -1.44 -11.63 1.91
CA ILE A 312 -1.90 -11.49 3.30
C ILE A 312 -2.67 -10.18 3.50
N THR A 313 -3.59 -10.18 4.46
CA THR A 313 -4.33 -8.99 4.89
C THR A 313 -3.81 -8.48 6.23
N LEU A 314 -3.61 -7.17 6.34
CA LEU A 314 -3.22 -6.45 7.54
C LEU A 314 -4.34 -5.49 7.90
N ILE A 315 -4.83 -5.62 9.12
CA ILE A 315 -5.76 -4.67 9.73
C ILE A 315 -5.08 -4.04 10.93
N ASP A 316 -5.59 -2.94 11.46
CA ASP A 316 -4.96 -2.27 12.61
C ASP A 316 -3.47 -1.94 12.36
N VAL A 317 -3.21 -1.30 11.21
CA VAL A 317 -1.86 -0.91 10.78
C VAL A 317 -1.81 0.50 10.22
N PRO A 318 -0.67 1.22 10.37
CA PRO A 318 -0.51 2.57 9.84
C PRO A 318 -0.77 2.70 8.34
N SER A 319 -0.43 1.68 7.54
CA SER A 319 -0.68 1.67 6.10
C SER A 319 -2.17 1.79 5.73
N ASN A 320 -3.10 1.35 6.58
CA ASN A 320 -4.53 1.55 6.29
C ASN A 320 -4.92 3.03 6.30
N ARG A 321 -4.35 3.79 7.23
CA ARG A 321 -4.55 5.24 7.34
C ARG A 321 -3.75 6.04 6.32
N PHE A 322 -2.44 5.81 6.25
CA PHE A 322 -1.51 6.67 5.51
C PHE A 322 -1.30 6.23 4.06
N SER A 323 -1.78 5.03 3.70
CA SER A 323 -1.58 4.43 2.38
C SER A 323 -2.87 3.86 1.79
N TYR A 324 -4.03 4.43 2.13
CA TYR A 324 -5.33 4.09 1.52
C TYR A 324 -5.68 2.60 1.62
N ASN A 325 -5.76 2.04 2.84
CA ASN A 325 -6.13 0.63 3.05
C ASN A 325 -5.24 -0.38 2.33
N ASP A 326 -3.95 -0.06 2.12
CA ASP A 326 -2.98 -0.95 1.47
C ASP A 326 -2.80 -2.29 2.22
N GLY A 327 -3.08 -2.33 3.53
CA GLY A 327 -3.06 -3.56 4.31
C GLY A 327 -4.03 -4.62 3.79
N TYR A 328 -5.08 -4.27 3.03
CA TYR A 328 -6.01 -5.23 2.46
C TYR A 328 -5.51 -5.82 1.12
N HIS A 329 -4.25 -6.25 1.05
CA HIS A 329 -3.61 -6.72 -0.19
C HIS A 329 -4.26 -7.97 -0.80
N THR A 330 -4.78 -8.89 0.02
CA THR A 330 -5.58 -10.02 -0.50
C THR A 330 -6.84 -9.54 -1.21
N SER A 331 -7.56 -8.60 -0.61
CA SER A 331 -8.73 -7.98 -1.23
C SER A 331 -8.33 -7.29 -2.54
N HIS A 332 -7.16 -6.64 -2.57
CA HIS A 332 -6.63 -5.99 -3.76
C HIS A 332 -6.35 -6.97 -4.92
N HIS A 333 -5.69 -8.10 -4.68
CA HIS A 333 -5.46 -9.11 -5.73
C HIS A 333 -6.76 -9.70 -6.26
N LEU A 334 -7.72 -10.01 -5.37
CA LEU A 334 -9.04 -10.54 -5.76
C LEU A 334 -9.86 -9.58 -6.64
N ASN A 335 -9.69 -8.27 -6.46
CA ASN A 335 -10.31 -7.27 -7.33
C ASN A 335 -9.43 -6.00 -7.38
N PRO A 336 -8.52 -5.90 -8.36
CA PRO A 336 -7.56 -4.79 -8.44
C PRO A 336 -8.21 -3.43 -8.65
N ARG A 337 -9.45 -3.40 -9.15
CA ARG A 337 -10.23 -2.18 -9.41
C ARG A 337 -11.18 -1.82 -8.26
N ARG A 338 -11.13 -2.54 -7.13
CA ARG A 338 -11.91 -2.18 -5.95
C ARG A 338 -11.42 -0.84 -5.42
N HIS A 339 -12.35 0.04 -5.07
CA HIS A 339 -11.99 1.30 -4.43
C HIS A 339 -11.42 1.03 -3.05
N TRP A 340 -10.40 1.79 -2.66
CA TRP A 340 -9.66 1.53 -1.43
C TRP A 340 -10.51 1.50 -0.15
N ARG A 341 -11.62 2.25 -0.12
CA ARG A 341 -12.55 2.26 1.03
C ARG A 341 -13.50 1.08 1.09
N ASP A 342 -13.59 0.31 0.02
CA ASP A 342 -14.46 -0.86 -0.05
C ASP A 342 -13.72 -2.15 0.33
N HIS A 343 -12.39 -2.11 0.51
CA HIS A 343 -11.63 -3.27 0.97
C HIS A 343 -12.07 -3.81 2.35
N PRO A 344 -12.29 -2.96 3.38
CA PRO A 344 -12.82 -3.40 4.68
C PRO A 344 -14.17 -4.11 4.57
N VAL A 345 -15.07 -3.56 3.77
CA VAL A 345 -16.40 -4.13 3.50
C VAL A 345 -16.27 -5.51 2.86
N ALA A 346 -15.49 -5.60 1.78
CA ALA A 346 -15.29 -6.85 1.05
C ALA A 346 -14.62 -7.92 1.92
N PHE A 347 -13.74 -7.54 2.83
CA PHE A 347 -13.14 -8.46 3.78
C PHE A 347 -14.18 -9.05 4.74
N LEU A 348 -15.02 -8.21 5.35
CA LEU A 348 -16.07 -8.68 6.27
C LEU A 348 -17.11 -9.56 5.57
N GLU A 349 -17.58 -9.16 4.39
CA GLU A 349 -18.53 -9.95 3.57
C GLU A 349 -17.96 -11.31 3.14
N GLN A 350 -16.63 -11.42 3.01
CA GLN A 350 -15.95 -12.64 2.57
C GLN A 350 -15.23 -13.38 3.69
N LYS A 351 -15.47 -13.02 4.97
CA LYS A 351 -14.76 -13.61 6.12
C LYS A 351 -14.82 -15.14 6.13
N ASP A 352 -15.97 -15.73 5.83
CA ASP A 352 -16.13 -17.20 5.77
C ASP A 352 -15.30 -17.83 4.65
N ARG A 353 -15.13 -17.12 3.53
CA ARG A 353 -14.25 -17.57 2.43
C ARG A 353 -12.80 -17.46 2.82
N TYR A 354 -12.38 -16.38 3.47
CA TYR A 354 -11.02 -16.26 4.02
C TYR A 354 -10.69 -17.42 4.97
N ALA A 355 -11.65 -17.80 5.83
CA ALA A 355 -11.51 -18.95 6.72
C ALA A 355 -11.39 -20.27 5.94
N LYS A 356 -12.27 -20.51 4.96
CA LYS A 356 -12.26 -21.73 4.13
C LYS A 356 -10.96 -21.89 3.31
N GLU A 357 -10.42 -20.79 2.81
CA GLU A 357 -9.21 -20.78 1.98
C GLU A 357 -7.92 -20.74 2.82
N ASN A 358 -8.00 -20.72 4.16
CA ASN A 358 -6.85 -20.59 5.05
C ASN A 358 -5.98 -19.34 4.78
N ALA A 359 -6.63 -18.21 4.47
CA ALA A 359 -5.99 -16.92 4.29
C ALA A 359 -5.37 -16.43 5.60
N LEU A 360 -4.35 -15.58 5.51
CA LEU A 360 -3.70 -14.99 6.69
C LEU A 360 -4.12 -13.54 6.88
N VAL A 361 -4.55 -13.24 8.11
CA VAL A 361 -4.91 -11.89 8.56
C VAL A 361 -4.04 -11.55 9.75
N PHE A 362 -3.40 -10.37 9.73
CA PHE A 362 -2.57 -9.88 10.82
C PHE A 362 -3.10 -8.55 11.36
N ARG A 363 -2.77 -8.27 12.62
CA ARG A 363 -2.91 -6.97 13.28
C ARG A 363 -1.57 -6.45 13.76
N ASN A 364 -1.43 -5.14 13.93
CA ASN A 364 -0.29 -4.49 14.59
C ASN A 364 1.09 -4.75 13.95
N VAL A 365 1.14 -5.21 12.70
CA VAL A 365 2.41 -5.42 11.98
C VAL A 365 2.25 -5.06 10.51
N ASP A 366 2.94 -4.00 10.09
CA ASP A 366 2.92 -3.53 8.70
C ASP A 366 3.89 -4.36 7.82
N TYR A 367 3.75 -4.30 6.48
CA TYR A 367 4.52 -5.14 5.55
C TYR A 367 6.04 -5.02 5.73
N ILE A 368 6.55 -3.80 5.95
CA ILE A 368 7.98 -3.56 6.20
C ILE A 368 8.41 -4.30 7.48
N PHE A 369 7.58 -4.30 8.52
CA PHE A 369 7.88 -4.98 9.78
C PHE A 369 7.68 -6.49 9.70
N ILE A 370 6.81 -7.00 8.81
CA ILE A 370 6.80 -8.43 8.47
C ILE A 370 8.15 -8.82 7.88
N THR A 371 8.64 -8.08 6.87
CA THR A 371 9.97 -8.32 6.30
C THR A 371 11.06 -8.30 7.37
N VAL A 372 11.10 -7.28 8.22
CA VAL A 372 12.10 -7.18 9.31
C VAL A 372 12.03 -8.37 10.28
N ASN A 373 10.83 -8.76 10.73
CA ASN A 373 10.67 -9.87 11.66
C ASN A 373 11.05 -11.21 11.03
N LEU A 374 10.73 -11.44 9.75
CA LEU A 374 11.13 -12.65 9.03
C LEU A 374 12.64 -12.74 8.86
N LEU A 375 13.32 -11.65 8.50
CA LEU A 375 14.78 -11.63 8.40
C LEU A 375 15.48 -11.84 9.76
N ARG A 376 14.79 -11.50 10.86
CA ARG A 376 15.21 -11.80 12.23
C ARG A 376 14.72 -13.15 12.74
N LYS A 377 13.98 -13.90 11.93
CA LYS A 377 13.32 -15.18 12.29
C LYS A 377 12.43 -15.07 13.53
N ASN A 378 11.86 -13.90 13.78
CA ASN A 378 11.00 -13.61 14.92
C ASN A 378 9.55 -14.07 14.66
N TYR A 379 9.40 -15.38 14.47
CA TYR A 379 8.11 -16.01 14.18
C TYR A 379 7.13 -15.90 15.35
N ASP A 380 7.64 -15.90 16.59
CA ASP A 380 6.83 -15.70 17.79
C ASP A 380 6.07 -14.39 17.77
N TYR A 381 6.73 -13.29 17.38
CA TYR A 381 6.06 -12.00 17.25
C TYR A 381 4.99 -12.02 16.16
N LEU A 382 5.30 -12.58 14.98
CA LEU A 382 4.34 -12.67 13.88
C LEU A 382 3.14 -13.55 14.22
N ALA A 383 3.34 -14.65 14.93
CA ALA A 383 2.26 -15.52 15.40
C ALA A 383 1.34 -14.82 16.41
N LYS A 384 1.87 -13.92 17.25
CA LYS A 384 1.05 -13.06 18.13
C LYS A 384 0.24 -12.02 17.36
N CYS A 385 0.78 -11.52 16.25
CA CYS A 385 0.07 -10.59 15.37
C CYS A 385 -1.00 -11.27 14.51
N LEU A 386 -0.99 -12.60 14.37
CA LEU A 386 -1.96 -13.32 13.56
C LEU A 386 -3.34 -13.27 14.20
N ILE A 387 -4.37 -12.97 13.41
CA ILE A 387 -5.78 -13.07 13.80
C ILE A 387 -6.28 -14.43 13.31
N PRO A 388 -6.48 -15.41 14.20
CA PRO A 388 -6.91 -16.74 13.79
C PRO A 388 -8.32 -16.70 13.22
N ILE A 389 -8.51 -17.32 12.06
CA ILE A 389 -9.81 -17.47 11.39
C ILE A 389 -10.06 -18.92 10.97
N GLY A 390 -11.30 -19.37 11.00
CA GLY A 390 -11.66 -20.76 10.68
C GLY A 390 -10.94 -21.76 11.59
N ASP A 391 -10.34 -22.79 10.99
CA ASP A 391 -9.64 -23.85 11.71
C ASP A 391 -8.44 -23.33 12.52
N GLN A 392 -7.87 -22.18 12.14
CA GLN A 392 -6.73 -21.56 12.83
C GLN A 392 -7.05 -21.17 14.27
N VAL A 393 -8.33 -20.95 14.60
CA VAL A 393 -8.80 -20.61 15.96
C VAL A 393 -8.42 -21.70 16.96
N ASN A 394 -8.43 -22.96 16.52
CA ASN A 394 -8.09 -24.11 17.36
C ASN A 394 -6.57 -24.39 17.41
N TRP A 395 -5.75 -23.66 16.65
CA TRP A 395 -4.30 -23.86 16.66
C TRP A 395 -3.68 -23.24 17.90
N THR A 396 -2.77 -23.99 18.51
CA THR A 396 -1.79 -23.51 19.49
C THR A 396 -0.88 -22.43 18.91
N HIS A 397 -0.21 -21.68 19.78
CA HIS A 397 0.77 -20.68 19.36
C HIS A 397 1.92 -21.32 18.57
N GLU A 398 2.40 -22.47 19.02
CA GLU A 398 3.47 -23.24 18.38
C GLU A 398 3.09 -23.70 16.96
N GLU A 399 1.85 -24.16 16.76
CA GLU A 399 1.34 -24.53 15.44
C GLU A 399 1.29 -23.34 14.48
N ARG A 400 0.91 -22.15 14.97
CA ARG A 400 0.94 -20.91 14.18
C ARG A 400 2.37 -20.53 13.80
N VAL A 401 3.30 -20.61 14.76
CA VAL A 401 4.73 -20.36 14.52
C VAL A 401 5.29 -21.29 13.45
N GLU A 402 4.98 -22.59 13.55
CA GLU A 402 5.46 -23.58 12.58
C GLU A 402 4.81 -23.41 11.20
N MET A 403 3.52 -23.08 11.15
CA MET A 403 2.84 -22.75 9.88
C MET A 403 3.55 -21.59 9.18
N LEU A 404 3.83 -20.49 9.89
CA LEU A 404 4.53 -19.33 9.33
C LEU A 404 5.93 -19.72 8.84
N ARG A 405 6.67 -20.52 9.62
CA ARG A 405 8.02 -21.00 9.27
C ARG A 405 8.05 -21.90 8.04
N ARG A 406 7.03 -22.75 7.87
CA ARG A 406 6.87 -23.61 6.70
C ARG A 406 6.55 -22.79 5.46
N ARG A 407 5.67 -21.79 5.59
CA ARG A 407 5.28 -20.89 4.49
C ARG A 407 6.36 -19.91 4.06
N THR A 408 7.55 -19.86 4.67
CA THR A 408 8.69 -19.07 4.17
C THR A 408 9.66 -19.87 3.30
N ARG A 409 9.53 -21.19 3.22
CA ARG A 409 10.46 -22.04 2.47
C ARG A 409 10.27 -21.87 0.98
N LYS A 410 11.37 -21.81 0.24
CA LYS A 410 11.34 -21.68 -1.22
C LYS A 410 10.55 -22.81 -1.89
N ILE A 411 9.80 -22.45 -2.92
CA ILE A 411 9.06 -23.37 -3.77
C ILE A 411 9.96 -23.73 -4.96
N PRO A 412 10.22 -25.03 -5.25
CA PRO A 412 11.05 -25.41 -6.38
C PRO A 412 10.48 -24.91 -7.71
N ARG A 413 11.35 -24.43 -8.61
CA ARG A 413 10.93 -24.14 -9.99
C ARG A 413 10.43 -25.44 -10.63
N PRO A 414 9.27 -25.44 -11.33
CA PRO A 414 8.89 -26.59 -12.12
C PRO A 414 10.02 -26.91 -13.10
N ALA A 415 10.43 -28.18 -13.17
CA ALA A 415 11.47 -28.60 -14.09
C ALA A 415 11.11 -28.12 -15.49
N SER A 416 12.02 -27.40 -16.17
CA SER A 416 11.74 -26.95 -17.52
C SER A 416 11.44 -28.17 -18.38
N LYS A 417 10.21 -28.25 -18.91
CA LYS A 417 9.95 -29.17 -20.02
C LYS A 417 10.86 -28.69 -21.13
N LYS A 418 11.96 -29.41 -21.37
CA LYS A 418 12.77 -29.23 -22.57
C LYS A 418 11.79 -29.28 -23.74
N SER A 419 11.54 -28.15 -24.39
CA SER A 419 10.77 -28.13 -25.63
C SER A 419 11.55 -29.01 -26.61
N LYS A 420 10.93 -30.12 -27.03
CA LYS A 420 11.43 -30.92 -28.14
C LYS A 420 11.31 -30.14 -29.43
#